data_AF-A0AAD9TJT1-F1
#
_entry.id   AF-A0AAD9TJT1-F1
#
_cell.length_a   1.000
_cell.length_b   1.000
_cell.length_c   1.000
_cell.angle_alpha   90.00
_cell.angle_beta   90.00
_cell.angle_gamma   90.00
#
_symmetry.space_group_name_H-M   'P 1'
#
loop_
_entity.id
_entity.type
_entity.pdbx_description
1 polymer ?
#
loop_
_entity_poly.entity_id
_entity_poly.type
_entity_poly.pdbx_seq_one_letter_code
_entity_poly.pdbx_strand_id
1 'polypeptide(L)' 'MSNPDDILRVERDIQQTHFALKIESYSSLLEALNGKDERYETDNFDAGCYKWKLILYPRGNEACERKNHVSLYLLIYERN' A
#
# COMPACT_ATOMS: atom_id res chain seq x y z
N MET A 1 -23.66 18.23 -34.13
CA MET A 1 -22.26 18.70 -34.14
C MET A 1 -21.97 19.22 -32.75
N SER A 2 -21.04 18.61 -32.02
CA SER A 2 -20.74 18.95 -30.61
C SER A 2 -19.74 20.11 -30.54
N ASN A 3 -19.88 20.97 -29.52
CA ASN A 3 -19.11 22.22 -29.35
C ASN A 3 -17.70 21.93 -28.80
N PRO A 4 -16.61 22.46 -29.38
CA PRO A 4 -15.24 22.20 -28.90
C PRO A 4 -14.90 22.74 -27.49
N ASP A 5 -15.76 23.58 -26.91
CA ASP A 5 -15.57 24.16 -25.56
C ASP A 5 -16.28 23.37 -24.44
N ASP A 6 -16.92 22.24 -24.75
CA ASP A 6 -17.54 21.40 -23.73
C ASP A 6 -16.45 20.73 -22.88
N ILE A 7 -16.20 21.29 -21.68
CA ILE A 7 -15.31 20.68 -20.68
C ILE A 7 -15.91 19.32 -20.28
N LEU A 8 -15.36 18.26 -20.85
CA LEU A 8 -15.73 16.88 -20.50
C LEU A 8 -15.23 16.58 -19.09
N ARG A 9 -16.13 16.70 -18.10
CA ARG A 9 -15.90 16.20 -16.74
C ARG A 9 -15.92 14.68 -16.78
N VAL A 10 -14.74 14.08 -16.96
CA VAL A 10 -14.55 12.64 -16.85
C VAL A 10 -14.50 12.29 -15.36
N GLU A 11 -15.65 11.87 -14.82
CA GLU A 11 -15.66 11.20 -13.52
C GLU A 11 -15.10 9.79 -13.73
N ARG A 12 -14.17 9.35 -12.87
CA ARG A 12 -13.66 7.98 -12.92
C ARG A 12 -14.83 7.04 -12.62
N ASP A 13 -15.13 6.14 -13.55
CA ASP A 13 -16.20 5.14 -13.43
C ASP A 13 -15.92 4.07 -12.34
N ILE A 14 -14.69 4.04 -11.84
CA ILE A 14 -14.18 3.05 -10.89
C ILE A 14 -14.24 3.66 -9.48
N GLN A 15 -14.92 2.99 -8.54
CA GLN A 15 -14.84 3.31 -7.10
C GLN A 15 -13.38 3.50 -6.73
N GLN A 16 -13.06 4.64 -6.11
CA GLN A 16 -11.70 4.97 -5.67
C GLN A 16 -11.05 3.79 -4.93
N THR A 17 -10.23 3.00 -5.62
CA THR A 17 -9.46 1.91 -5.01
C THR A 17 -8.23 2.49 -4.33
N HIS A 18 -8.47 3.22 -3.24
CA HIS A 18 -7.44 3.79 -2.38
C HIS A 18 -7.40 2.97 -1.09
N PHE A 19 -6.25 2.40 -0.79
CA PHE A 19 -5.98 1.76 0.49
C PHE A 19 -5.18 2.71 1.37
N ALA A 20 -5.61 2.88 2.61
CA ALA A 20 -4.93 3.72 3.60
C ALA A 20 -4.53 2.88 4.81
N LEU A 21 -3.23 2.79 5.07
CA LEU A 21 -2.70 2.22 6.30
C LEU A 21 -2.39 3.35 7.27
N LYS A 22 -3.06 3.35 8.43
CA LYS A 22 -2.79 4.26 9.54
C LYS A 22 -2.04 3.52 10.64
N ILE A 23 -0.88 4.06 11.03
CA ILE A 23 -0.09 3.56 12.16
C ILE A 23 -0.29 4.54 13.31
N GLU A 24 -0.98 4.11 14.36
CA GLU A 24 -1.28 4.98 15.51
C GLU A 24 -0.04 5.26 16.37
N SER A 25 0.86 4.28 16.48
CA SER A 25 2.10 4.41 17.24
C SER A 25 3.22 3.63 16.55
N TYR A 26 4.22 4.36 16.07
CA TYR A 26 5.38 3.77 15.42
C TYR A 26 6.25 2.99 16.41
N SER A 27 6.47 3.52 17.62
CA SER A 27 7.27 2.85 18.65
C SER A 27 6.62 1.53 19.09
N SER A 28 5.30 1.50 19.26
CA SER A 28 4.59 0.27 19.63
C SER A 28 4.69 -0.79 18.54
N LEU A 29 4.61 -0.38 17.26
CA LEU A 29 4.84 -1.27 16.12
C LEU A 29 6.26 -1.85 16.15
N LEU A 30 7.27 -1.02 16.41
CA LEU A 30 8.66 -1.45 16.48
C LEU A 30 8.93 -2.48 17.59
N GLU A 31 8.31 -2.30 18.76
CA GLU A 31 8.41 -3.25 19.87
C GLU A 31 7.69 -4.57 19.58
N ALA A 32 6.50 -4.52 18.96
CA ALA A 32 5.77 -5.72 18.56
C ALA A 32 6.54 -6.58 17.55
N LEU A 33 7.40 -5.95 16.74
CA LEU A 33 8.24 -6.59 15.74
C LEU A 33 9.64 -6.98 16.27
N ASN A 34 9.96 -6.71 17.54
CA ASN A 34 11.21 -7.15 18.15
C ASN A 34 11.16 -8.67 18.45
N GLY A 35 11.60 -9.50 17.50
CA GLY A 35 12.00 -10.88 17.81
C GLY A 35 11.80 -11.95 16.73
N LYS A 36 10.89 -11.80 15.75
CA LYS A 36 10.64 -12.84 14.73
C LYS A 36 10.33 -12.33 13.34
N ASP A 37 9.35 -11.44 13.21
CA ASP A 37 8.99 -10.81 11.93
C ASP A 37 9.42 -9.35 11.97
N GLU A 38 10.42 -9.01 11.16
CA GLU A 38 10.91 -7.63 11.02
C GLU A 38 9.98 -6.77 10.15
N ARG A 39 8.78 -7.29 9.84
CA ARG A 39 7.83 -6.70 8.90
C ARG A 39 6.39 -6.81 9.39
N TYR A 40 5.60 -5.83 8.99
CA TYR A 40 4.16 -5.81 9.16
C TYR A 40 3.48 -6.04 7.81
N GLU A 41 2.49 -6.93 7.77
CA GLU A 41 1.68 -7.21 6.59
C GLU A 41 0.23 -6.82 6.84
N THR A 42 -0.40 -6.17 5.86
CA THR A 42 -1.83 -5.87 5.91
C THR A 42 -2.67 -7.08 5.52
N ASP A 43 -3.98 -7.00 5.74
CA ASP A 43 -4.93 -7.84 5.02
C ASP A 43 -4.94 -7.51 3.51
N ASN A 44 -5.58 -8.39 2.74
CA ASN A 44 -5.77 -8.20 1.31
C ASN A 44 -6.74 -7.02 1.04
N PHE A 45 -6.44 -6.19 0.05
CA PHE A 45 -7.30 -5.10 -0.39
C PHE A 45 -7.40 -5.03 -1.92
N ASP A 46 -8.55 -4.59 -2.41
CA ASP A 46 -8.82 -4.50 -3.85
C ASP A 46 -8.31 -3.18 -4.44
N ALA A 47 -7.49 -3.27 -5.49
CA ALA A 47 -7.15 -2.14 -6.32
C ALA A 47 -6.83 -2.54 -7.76
N GLY A 48 -7.33 -1.78 -8.74
CA GLY A 48 -6.97 -1.99 -10.15
C GLY A 48 -7.20 -3.43 -10.67
N CYS A 49 -8.30 -4.08 -10.28
CA CYS A 49 -8.65 -5.47 -10.63
C CYS A 49 -7.73 -6.57 -10.04
N TYR A 50 -6.95 -6.25 -9.01
CA TYR A 50 -6.17 -7.22 -8.27
C TYR A 50 -6.45 -7.08 -6.77
N LYS A 51 -6.22 -8.17 -6.04
CA LYS A 51 -6.04 -8.13 -4.59
C LYS A 51 -4.56 -7.93 -4.30
N TRP A 52 -4.29 -6.92 -3.48
CA TRP A 52 -2.96 -6.55 -3.05
C TRP A 52 -2.81 -6.79 -1.56
N LYS A 53 -1.56 -6.96 -1.14
CA LYS A 53 -1.14 -6.89 0.24
C LYS A 53 0.00 -5.89 0.35
N LEU A 54 -0.01 -5.05 1.39
CA LEU A 54 1.06 -4.10 1.67
C LEU A 54 1.98 -4.69 2.73
N ILE A 55 3.28 -4.68 2.45
CA ILE A 55 4.33 -5.22 3.32
C ILE A 55 5.24 -4.06 3.74
N LEU A 56 5.25 -3.77 5.03
CA LEU A 56 6.02 -2.70 5.65
C LEU A 56 7.20 -3.27 6.43
N TYR A 57 8.39 -2.77 6.16
CA TYR A 57 9.61 -3.02 6.92
C TYR A 57 10.04 -1.74 7.63
N PRO A 58 9.69 -1.55 8.91
CA PRO A 58 9.96 -0.30 9.63
C PRO A 58 11.45 0.01 9.80
N ARG A 59 12.30 -1.02 9.88
CA ARG A 59 13.76 -0.87 10.03
C ARG A 59 14.54 -1.04 8.73
N GLY A 60 13.82 -1.16 7.62
CA GLY A 60 14.38 -1.50 6.32
C GLY A 60 14.34 -2.99 6.05
N ASN A 61 14.52 -3.34 4.78
CA ASN A 61 14.62 -4.74 4.37
C ASN A 61 16.09 -5.12 4.25
N GLU A 62 16.55 -5.95 5.18
CA GLU A 62 17.91 -6.48 5.26
C GLU A 62 18.34 -7.18 3.96
N ALA A 63 17.43 -7.88 3.28
CA ALA A 63 17.71 -8.57 2.02
C ALA A 63 18.01 -7.62 0.84
N CYS A 64 17.65 -6.34 0.97
CA CYS A 64 17.95 -5.32 -0.04
C CYS A 64 19.10 -4.39 0.37
N GLU A 65 19.85 -4.72 1.43
CA GLU A 65 20.97 -3.93 1.98
C GLU A 65 20.62 -2.47 2.33
N ARG A 66 19.32 -2.15 2.43
CA ARG A 66 18.82 -0.82 2.80
C ARG A 66 18.48 -0.79 4.27
N LYS A 67 19.50 -0.61 5.10
CA LYS A 67 19.33 -0.36 6.54
C LYS A 67 18.99 1.11 6.79
N ASN A 68 18.31 1.40 7.89
CA ASN A 68 18.01 2.76 8.39
C ASN A 68 16.94 3.55 7.63
N HIS A 69 16.19 2.91 6.73
CA HIS A 69 15.06 3.53 6.03
C HIS A 69 13.81 2.67 6.18
N VAL A 70 12.64 3.30 6.24
CA VAL A 70 11.37 2.58 6.14
C VAL A 70 11.22 2.07 4.71
N SER A 71 11.01 0.77 4.54
CA SER A 71 10.80 0.15 3.24
C SER A 71 9.35 -0.36 3.11
N LEU A 72 8.75 -0.13 1.94
CA LEU A 72 7.36 -0.47 1.65
C LEU A 72 7.29 -1.24 0.33
N TYR A 73 6.54 -2.34 0.32
CA TYR A 73 6.34 -3.18 -0.85
C TYR A 73 4.85 -3.48 -1.06
N LEU A 74 4.50 -3.74 -2.32
CA LEU A 74 3.19 -4.26 -2.71
C LEU A 74 3.36 -5.67 -3.26
N LEU A 75 2.54 -6.57 -2.76
CA LEU A 75 2.43 -7.94 -3.24
C LEU A 75 1.08 -8.12 -3.93
N ILE A 76 1.10 -8.61 -5.17
CA ILE A 76 -0.11 -9.09 -5.84
C ILE A 76 -0.45 -10.44 -5.21
N TYR A 77 -1.60 -10.52 -4.56
CA TYR A 77 -2.09 -11.77 -3.99
C TYR A 77 -2.75 -12.61 -5.08
N GLU A 78 -3.73 -12.02 -5.78
CA GLU A 78 -4.39 -12.64 -6.93
C GLU A 78 -5.06 -11.57 -7.81
N ARG A 79 -5.53 -12.00 -8.98
CA ARG A 79 -6.37 -11.19 -9.85
C ARG A 79 -7.84 -11.45 -9.53
N ASN A 80 -8.65 -10.39 -9.51
CA ASN A 80 -10.11 -10.47 -9.35
C ASN A 80 -10.81 -11.01 -10.59
#